data_AF-A0A7L2UBS6-F1
#
_entry.id   AF-A0A7L2UBS6-F1
#
_cell.length_a   1.000
_cell.length_b   1.000
_cell.length_c   1.000
_cell.angle_alpha   90.00
_cell.angle_beta   90.00
_cell.angle_gamma   90.00
#
_symmetry.space_group_name_H-M   'P 1'
#
loop_
_entity.id
_entity.type
_entity.pdbx_description
1 polymer ?
#
loop_
_entity_poly.entity_id
_entity_poly.type
_entity_poly.pdbx_seq_one_letter_code
_entity_poly.pdbx_strand_id
1 'polypeptide(L)'
;MPEPTKSAPAPKKNSKNAVTKTWEKGYKQHKNSTKESYCIHQYTVLKQIHRETSILTKNMCIMNAFVNDITQCITGKACRLAHHKECLTISS
;
A
#
# COMPACT_ATOMS: atom_id res chain seq x y z
N MET A 1 -43.98 -53.02 11.06
CA MET A 1 -42.63 -53.19 10.46
C MET A 1 -42.82 -53.82 9.10
N PRO A 2 -42.19 -53.36 8.00
CA PRO A 2 -41.07 -52.41 7.88
C PRO A 2 -41.38 -51.15 7.01
N GLU A 3 -40.55 -50.10 7.15
CA GLU A 3 -40.42 -48.98 6.19
C GLU A 3 -39.44 -49.37 5.05
N PRO A 4 -39.45 -48.62 3.92
CA PRO A 4 -38.23 -47.85 3.66
C PRO A 4 -38.47 -46.45 3.10
N THR A 5 -37.61 -45.57 3.60
CA THR A 5 -37.37 -44.17 3.27
C THR A 5 -37.01 -43.94 1.79
N LYS A 6 -37.54 -42.85 1.19
CA LYS A 6 -36.98 -42.26 -0.02
C LYS A 6 -36.69 -40.78 0.18
N SER A 7 -35.40 -40.50 0.02
CA SER A 7 -34.64 -39.27 0.18
C SER A 7 -35.12 -38.09 -0.67
N ALA A 8 -35.01 -36.88 -0.10
CA ALA A 8 -35.24 -35.59 -0.74
C ALA A 8 -34.40 -35.38 -2.02
N PRO A 9 -34.87 -34.58 -3.00
CA PRO A 9 -34.10 -34.29 -4.21
C PRO A 9 -32.97 -33.28 -3.91
N ALA A 10 -31.74 -33.66 -4.25
CA ALA A 10 -30.55 -32.81 -4.14
C ALA A 10 -30.65 -31.57 -5.05
N PRO A 11 -30.15 -30.39 -4.62
CA PRO A 11 -30.13 -29.19 -5.46
C PRO A 11 -29.07 -29.33 -6.56
N LYS A 12 -29.52 -29.22 -7.81
CA LYS A 12 -28.67 -29.26 -9.01
C LYS A 12 -27.74 -28.04 -9.04
N LYS A 13 -26.45 -28.27 -8.81
CA LYS A 13 -25.33 -27.32 -8.99
C LYS A 13 -25.22 -26.93 -10.46
N ASN A 14 -25.65 -25.73 -10.81
CA ASN A 14 -25.56 -25.14 -12.14
C ASN A 14 -24.61 -23.93 -12.10
N SER A 15 -23.31 -24.20 -12.13
CA SER A 15 -22.29 -23.16 -12.36
C SER A 15 -21.81 -23.21 -13.81
N LYS A 16 -22.57 -22.60 -14.72
CA LYS A 16 -22.06 -22.19 -16.04
C LYS A 16 -21.53 -20.76 -15.90
N ASN A 17 -20.27 -20.61 -15.51
CA ASN A 17 -19.58 -19.34 -15.68
C ASN A 17 -18.84 -19.41 -17.02
N ALA A 18 -19.50 -18.95 -18.07
CA ALA A 18 -18.86 -18.62 -19.33
C ALA A 18 -17.79 -17.57 -19.07
N VAL A 19 -16.54 -17.88 -19.43
CA VAL A 19 -15.43 -16.93 -19.45
C VAL A 19 -15.76 -15.87 -20.51
N THR A 20 -16.36 -14.77 -20.09
CA THR A 20 -16.45 -13.56 -20.89
C THR A 20 -15.07 -12.91 -20.87
N LYS A 21 -14.39 -12.95 -22.01
CA LYS A 21 -13.18 -12.15 -22.28
C LYS A 21 -13.49 -10.69 -21.95
N THR A 22 -12.92 -10.20 -20.85
CA THR A 22 -13.07 -8.80 -20.46
C THR A 22 -12.06 -7.98 -21.24
N TRP A 23 -12.58 -7.34 -22.29
CA TRP A 23 -12.22 -6.04 -22.87
C TRP A 23 -10.90 -5.41 -22.36
N GLU A 24 -9.96 -5.19 -23.28
CA GLU A 24 -8.79 -4.33 -23.10
C GLU A 24 -9.21 -2.97 -22.54
N LYS A 25 -9.06 -2.78 -21.23
CA LYS A 25 -9.20 -1.47 -20.60
C LYS A 25 -7.96 -0.67 -20.97
N GLY A 26 -8.07 0.01 -22.11
CA GLY A 26 -7.20 1.10 -22.50
C GLY A 26 -6.98 2.03 -21.31
N TYR A 27 -5.71 2.37 -21.13
CA TYR A 27 -5.14 3.56 -20.49
C TYR A 27 -6.14 4.40 -19.67
N LYS A 28 -6.73 3.83 -18.62
CA LYS A 28 -7.16 4.65 -17.51
C LYS A 28 -5.86 5.17 -16.94
N GLN A 29 -5.62 6.46 -17.14
CA GLN A 29 -4.61 7.20 -16.39
C GLN A 29 -4.78 6.84 -14.92
N HIS A 30 -4.03 5.85 -14.45
CA HIS A 30 -3.81 5.65 -13.03
C HIS A 30 -2.78 6.72 -12.64
N LYS A 31 -3.18 7.99 -12.77
CA LYS A 31 -2.35 9.14 -12.40
C LYS A 31 -2.47 9.41 -10.90
N ASN A 32 -2.55 8.33 -10.14
CA ASN A 32 -2.32 8.29 -8.70
C ASN A 32 -1.28 7.20 -8.49
N SER A 33 -0.12 7.30 -9.16
CA SER A 33 1.09 6.76 -8.55
C SER A 33 1.22 7.57 -7.27
N THR A 34 0.87 6.95 -6.14
CA THR A 34 0.98 7.57 -4.82
C THR A 34 2.39 8.13 -4.73
N LYS A 35 2.52 9.47 -4.73
CA LYS A 35 3.76 10.08 -4.26
C LYS A 35 3.85 9.67 -2.81
N GLU A 36 4.64 8.64 -2.53
CA GLU A 36 4.94 8.19 -1.19
C GLU A 36 5.47 9.41 -0.45
N SER A 37 4.63 9.96 0.43
CA SER A 37 4.88 11.21 1.11
C SER A 37 4.64 10.99 2.59
N TYR A 38 5.45 11.65 3.40
CA TYR A 38 5.40 11.51 4.85
C TYR A 38 4.23 12.29 5.47
N CYS A 39 3.34 12.86 4.67
CA CYS A 39 2.24 13.73 5.08
C CYS A 39 1.34 13.10 6.16
N ILE A 40 1.02 11.80 6.05
CA ILE A 40 0.18 11.10 7.03
C ILE A 40 0.88 11.06 8.39
N HIS A 41 2.16 10.65 8.41
CA HIS A 41 2.95 10.54 9.62
C HIS A 41 3.18 11.91 10.26
N GLN A 42 3.49 12.93 9.45
CA GLN A 42 3.64 14.31 9.90
C GLN A 42 2.37 14.84 10.57
N TYR A 43 1.20 14.55 10.00
CA TYR A 43 -0.09 14.96 10.59
C TYR A 43 -0.39 14.21 11.89
N THR A 44 -0.15 12.89 11.94
CA THR A 44 -0.35 12.08 13.14
C THR A 44 0.52 12.57 14.29
N VAL A 45 1.81 12.78 14.05
CA VAL A 45 2.74 13.30 15.07
C VAL A 45 2.35 14.71 15.51
N LEU A 46 1.96 15.58 14.58
CA LEU A 46 1.50 16.92 14.93
C LEU A 46 0.28 16.87 15.86
N LYS A 47 -0.71 16.02 15.57
CA LYS A 47 -1.92 15.91 16.39
C LYS A 47 -1.68 15.29 17.75
N GLN A 48 -0.63 14.48 17.91
CA GLN A 48 -0.20 13.99 19.23
C GLN A 48 0.35 15.12 20.10
N ILE A 49 1.09 16.07 19.52
CA ILE A 49 1.76 17.16 20.25
C ILE A 49 0.83 18.39 20.40
N HIS A 50 0.05 18.71 19.37
CA HIS A 50 -0.84 19.88 19.30
C HIS A 50 -2.19 19.53 18.66
N ARG A 51 -3.16 19.18 19.50
CA ARG A 51 -4.49 18.72 19.06
C ARG A 51 -5.26 19.78 18.26
N GLU A 52 -5.10 21.06 18.59
CA GLU A 52 -5.84 22.17 17.97
C GLU A 52 -5.10 22.85 16.81
N THR A 53 -3.81 22.58 16.65
CA THR A 53 -3.03 23.18 15.57
C THR A 53 -3.32 22.48 14.24
N SER A 54 -3.42 23.28 13.19
CA SER A 54 -3.52 22.85 11.80
C SER A 54 -2.29 23.33 11.05
N ILE A 55 -1.71 22.46 10.22
CA ILE A 55 -0.57 22.82 9.38
C ILE A 55 -1.05 23.15 7.96
N LEU A 56 -0.48 24.21 7.38
CA LEU A 56 -0.72 24.57 5.99
C LEU A 56 -0.08 23.55 5.04
N THR A 57 -0.70 23.32 3.88
CA THR A 57 -0.17 22.41 2.84
C THR A 57 1.25 22.75 2.41
N LYS A 58 1.60 24.04 2.37
CA LYS A 58 2.98 24.50 2.07
C LYS A 58 3.98 23.99 3.10
N ASN A 59 3.61 24.03 4.37
CA ASN A 59 4.48 23.56 5.46
C ASN A 59 4.60 22.04 5.44
N MET A 60 3.54 21.29 5.09
CA MET A 60 3.67 19.85 4.83
C MET A 60 4.66 19.54 3.70
N CYS A 61 4.64 20.33 2.62
CA CYS A 61 5.58 20.14 1.51
C CYS A 61 7.04 20.34 1.96
N ILE A 62 7.30 21.39 2.74
CA ILE A 62 8.64 21.67 3.31
C ILE A 62 9.08 20.53 4.23
N MET A 63 8.20 20.06 5.12
CA MET A 63 8.50 18.94 6.01
C MET A 63 8.77 17.64 5.24
N ASN A 64 8.03 17.38 4.16
CA ASN A 64 8.27 16.23 3.31
C ASN A 64 9.64 16.29 2.62
N ALA A 65 10.03 17.47 2.10
CA ALA A 65 11.35 17.67 1.52
C ALA A 65 12.47 17.50 2.56
N PHE A 66 12.27 18.03 3.78
CA PHE A 66 13.22 17.89 4.88
C PHE A 66 13.46 16.43 5.27
N VAL A 67 12.41 15.64 5.41
CA VAL A 67 12.55 14.20 5.70
C VAL A 67 13.27 13.48 4.56
N ASN A 68 12.95 13.80 3.30
CA ASN A 68 13.64 13.24 2.14
C ASN A 68 15.14 13.55 2.11
N ASP A 69 15.54 14.77 2.46
CA ASP A 69 16.95 15.17 2.47
C ASP A 69 17.74 14.35 3.50
N ILE A 70 17.17 14.18 4.71
CA ILE A 70 17.77 13.37 5.76
C ILE A 70 17.84 11.89 5.35
N THR A 71 16.76 11.33 4.80
CA THR A 71 16.75 9.92 4.41
C THR A 71 17.71 9.64 3.27
N GLN A 72 17.83 10.53 2.29
CA GLN A 72 18.83 10.39 1.22
C GLN A 72 20.26 10.43 1.77
N CYS A 73 20.55 11.31 2.74
CA CYS A 73 21.84 11.34 3.42
C CYS A 73 22.14 10.02 4.14
N ILE A 74 21.17 9.47 4.87
CA ILE A 74 21.30 8.20 5.60
C ILE A 74 21.48 7.03 4.62
N THR A 75 20.61 6.91 3.60
CA THR A 75 20.70 5.86 2.57
C THR A 75 22.03 5.93 1.83
N GLY A 76 22.52 7.13 1.51
CA GLY A 76 23.83 7.30 0.88
C GLY A 76 24.97 6.82 1.76
N LYS A 77 24.93 7.07 3.07
CA LYS A 77 25.93 6.57 4.03
C LYS A 77 25.82 5.05 4.23
N ALA A 78 24.61 4.53 4.34
CA ALA A 78 24.35 3.09 4.47
C ALA A 78 24.81 2.32 3.23
N CYS A 79 24.58 2.87 2.04
CA CYS A 79 25.05 2.31 0.77
C CYS A 79 26.58 2.24 0.73
N ARG A 80 27.29 3.34 1.07
CA ARG A 80 28.75 3.34 1.17
C ARG A 80 29.26 2.29 2.17
N LEU A 81 28.59 2.17 3.32
CA LEU A 81 28.94 1.17 4.32
C LEU A 81 28.74 -0.26 3.81
N ALA A 82 27.65 -0.54 3.09
CA ALA A 82 27.39 -1.84 2.49
C ALA A 82 28.44 -2.19 1.41
N HIS A 83 28.82 -1.21 0.58
CA HIS A 83 29.91 -1.35 -0.39
C HIS A 83 31.24 -1.68 0.28
N HIS A 84 31.58 -1.03 1.39
CA HIS A 84 32.78 -1.35 2.17
C HIS A 84 32.78 -2.78 2.73
N LYS A 85 31.60 -3.39 2.89
CA LYS A 85 31.41 -4.77 3.38
C LYS A 85 31.17 -5.78 2.25
N GLU A 86 31.35 -5.38 0.99
CA GLU A 86 31.04 -6.21 -0.20
C GLU A 86 29.61 -6.77 -0.21
N CYS A 87 28.72 -6.12 0.55
CA CYS A 87 27.34 -6.52 0.68
C CYS A 87 26.49 -5.75 -0.34
N LEU A 88 25.71 -6.48 -1.13
CA LEU A 88 24.75 -5.89 -2.08
C LEU A 88 23.43 -5.47 -1.41
N THR A 89 23.25 -5.83 -0.13
CA THR A 89 22.03 -5.60 0.64
C THR A 89 22.30 -4.61 1.76
N ILE A 90 21.45 -3.59 1.87
CA ILE A 90 21.44 -2.67 3.02
C ILE A 90 20.60 -3.32 4.13
N SER A 91 21.22 -3.55 5.30
CA SER A 91 20.54 -4.13 6.48
C SER A 91 19.72 -3.08 7.24
N SER A 92 18.70 -3.55 7.98
CA SER A 92 17.83 -2.75 8.86
C SER A 92 18.48 -2.42 10.20
#